data_AF-A0A3E1BXC6-F1
#
_entry.id   AF-A0A3E1BXC6-F1
#
_cell.length_a   1.000
_cell.length_b   1.000
_cell.length_c   1.000
_cell.angle_alpha   90.00
_cell.angle_beta   90.00
_cell.angle_gamma   90.00
#
_symmetry.space_group_name_H-M   'P 1'
#
loop_
_entity.id
_entity.type
_entity.pdbx_description
1 polymer ?
#
loop_
_entity_poly.entity_id
_entity_poly.type
_entity_poly.pdbx_seq_one_letter_code
_entity_poly.pdbx_strand_id
1 'polypeptide(L)'
;MTKGGKQLEDILLELMTLDELGDDQIVAAVEAHPEHRTAILSFYEDWLTADDGRGLPETTEPDYVPDISALWAAPSQPANPFEDKSPIALKGIAQKCGISLSILSLIEERGIRAASIPLLLVRNLATETRTTIANMLAYLDQDQAMLASDFRSDKAPVLRKVSFADAVRSSSLSDEAKDNWLKLSE
;
A
#
# COMPACT_ATOMS: atom_id res chain seq x y z
N MET A 1 -24.24 16.22 -0.66
CA MET A 1 -23.30 16.66 -1.71
C MET A 1 -22.49 15.44 -2.13
N THR A 2 -22.77 15.00 -3.35
CA THR A 2 -22.17 13.90 -4.10
C THR A 2 -20.64 13.91 -4.03
N LYS A 3 -20.03 12.80 -3.57
CA LYS A 3 -18.72 12.38 -4.08
C LYS A 3 -19.05 11.28 -5.07
N GLY A 4 -19.07 11.63 -6.35
CA GLY A 4 -19.49 10.75 -7.43
C GLY A 4 -18.62 9.52 -7.46
N GLY A 5 -19.12 8.43 -6.88
CA GLY A 5 -18.68 7.09 -7.20
C GLY A 5 -18.96 6.85 -8.67
N LYS A 6 -18.05 6.17 -9.35
CA LYS A 6 -18.24 5.77 -10.73
C LYS A 6 -19.49 4.89 -10.77
N GLN A 7 -20.41 5.15 -11.69
CA GLN A 7 -21.66 4.39 -11.74
C GLN A 7 -21.34 2.95 -12.09
N LEU A 8 -22.08 2.01 -11.49
CA LEU A 8 -21.87 0.57 -11.64
C LEU A 8 -21.76 0.17 -13.12
N GLU A 9 -22.59 0.75 -13.97
CA GLU A 9 -22.66 0.46 -15.40
C GLU A 9 -21.35 0.79 -16.12
N ASP A 10 -20.69 1.91 -15.76
CA ASP A 10 -19.41 2.30 -16.33
C ASP A 10 -18.27 1.37 -15.86
N ILE A 11 -18.36 0.86 -14.62
CA ILE A 11 -17.38 -0.07 -14.05
C ILE A 11 -17.48 -1.45 -14.72
N LEU A 12 -18.69 -1.97 -14.88
CA LEU A 12 -18.90 -3.26 -15.53
C LEU A 12 -18.52 -3.20 -17.03
N LEU A 13 -18.80 -2.08 -17.69
CA LEU A 13 -18.40 -1.87 -19.08
C LEU A 13 -16.87 -1.90 -19.25
N GLU A 14 -16.12 -1.31 -18.32
CA GLU A 14 -14.65 -1.37 -18.37
C GLU A 14 -14.14 -2.79 -18.15
N LEU A 15 -14.71 -3.55 -17.23
CA LEU A 15 -14.33 -4.95 -16.99
C LEU A 15 -14.62 -5.84 -18.19
N MET A 16 -15.74 -5.63 -18.89
CA MET A 16 -16.08 -6.34 -20.13
C MET A 16 -15.13 -6.05 -21.29
N THR A 17 -14.44 -4.91 -21.28
CA THR A 17 -13.50 -4.53 -22.34
C THR A 17 -12.10 -5.10 -22.16
N LEU A 18 -11.83 -5.77 -21.03
CA LEU A 18 -10.56 -6.44 -20.79
C LEU A 18 -10.50 -7.74 -21.59
N ASP A 19 -9.37 -7.96 -22.25
CA ASP A 19 -9.19 -9.13 -23.12
C ASP A 19 -9.16 -10.46 -22.33
N GLU A 20 -8.66 -10.40 -21.10
CA GLU A 20 -8.74 -11.46 -20.09
C GLU A 20 -9.26 -10.86 -18.78
N LEU A 21 -10.39 -11.37 -18.31
CA LEU A 21 -11.01 -10.98 -17.04
C LEU A 21 -10.79 -12.07 -16.00
N GLY A 22 -9.80 -11.85 -15.13
CA GLY A 22 -9.43 -12.77 -14.05
C GLY A 22 -9.74 -12.22 -12.66
N ASP A 23 -9.55 -13.07 -11.66
CA ASP A 23 -9.80 -12.77 -10.24
C ASP A 23 -9.14 -11.46 -9.78
N ASP A 24 -7.89 -11.21 -10.20
CA ASP A 24 -7.12 -10.03 -9.82
C ASP A 24 -7.80 -8.71 -10.27
N GLN A 25 -8.46 -8.73 -11.44
CA GLN A 25 -9.15 -7.54 -11.98
C GLN A 25 -10.46 -7.28 -11.26
N ILE A 26 -11.15 -8.36 -10.86
CA ILE A 26 -12.41 -8.28 -10.12
C ILE A 26 -12.15 -7.84 -8.68
N VAL A 27 -11.11 -8.37 -8.05
CA VAL A 27 -10.68 -7.92 -6.71
C VAL A 27 -10.32 -6.44 -6.75
N ALA A 28 -9.52 -6.00 -7.72
CA ALA A 28 -9.18 -4.59 -7.88
C ALA A 28 -10.43 -3.70 -8.09
N ALA A 29 -11.42 -4.17 -8.87
CA ALA A 29 -12.65 -3.41 -9.09
C ALA A 29 -13.55 -3.35 -7.84
N VAL A 30 -13.63 -4.42 -7.07
CA VAL A 30 -14.36 -4.48 -5.79
C VAL A 30 -13.71 -3.60 -4.74
N GLU A 31 -12.37 -3.58 -4.67
CA GLU A 31 -11.62 -2.71 -3.76
C GLU A 31 -11.76 -1.24 -4.15
N ALA A 32 -11.79 -0.94 -5.45
CA ALA A 32 -11.98 0.42 -5.96
C ALA A 32 -13.42 0.93 -5.79
N HIS A 33 -14.41 0.04 -5.82
CA HIS A 33 -15.83 0.37 -5.79
C HIS A 33 -16.60 -0.52 -4.79
N PRO A 34 -16.31 -0.40 -3.48
CA PRO A 34 -16.88 -1.27 -2.46
C PRO A 34 -18.41 -1.13 -2.34
N GLU A 35 -18.97 0.03 -2.67
CA GLU A 35 -20.42 0.26 -2.73
C GLU A 35 -21.14 -0.57 -3.81
N HIS A 36 -20.40 -1.05 -4.81
CA HIS A 36 -20.89 -1.82 -5.94
C HIS A 36 -20.40 -3.28 -5.93
N ARG A 37 -19.66 -3.65 -4.87
CA ARG A 37 -19.04 -4.97 -4.66
C ARG A 37 -19.93 -6.14 -5.01
N THR A 38 -21.16 -6.17 -4.49
CA THR A 38 -22.08 -7.30 -4.70
C THR A 38 -22.43 -7.46 -6.18
N ALA A 39 -22.66 -6.36 -6.90
CA ALA A 39 -23.01 -6.41 -8.32
C ALA A 39 -21.81 -6.75 -9.21
N ILE A 40 -20.61 -6.31 -8.86
CA ILE A 40 -19.37 -6.64 -9.58
C ILE A 40 -19.04 -8.15 -9.45
N LEU A 41 -19.24 -8.72 -8.26
CA LEU A 41 -19.02 -10.15 -8.04
C LEU A 41 -20.06 -11.01 -8.75
N SER A 42 -21.34 -10.65 -8.70
CA SER A 42 -22.39 -11.38 -9.44
C SER A 42 -22.16 -11.33 -10.95
N PHE A 43 -21.70 -10.19 -11.49
CA PHE A 43 -21.32 -10.09 -12.90
C PHE A 43 -20.18 -11.06 -13.27
N TYR A 44 -19.19 -11.23 -12.40
CA TYR A 44 -18.08 -12.14 -12.66
C TYR A 44 -18.49 -13.63 -12.62
N GLU A 45 -19.39 -14.00 -11.72
CA GLU A 45 -19.99 -15.34 -11.67
C GLU A 45 -20.76 -15.65 -12.97
N ASP A 46 -21.53 -14.69 -13.47
CA ASP A 46 -22.24 -14.81 -14.75
C ASP A 46 -21.26 -14.90 -15.94
N TRP A 47 -20.15 -14.16 -15.90
CA TRP A 47 -19.10 -14.19 -16.92
C TRP A 47 -18.36 -15.54 -16.98
N LEU A 48 -18.03 -16.14 -15.84
CA LEU A 48 -17.37 -17.44 -15.76
C LEU A 48 -18.25 -18.62 -16.20
N THR A 49 -19.57 -18.44 -16.15
CA THR A 49 -20.56 -19.47 -16.52
C THR A 49 -21.10 -19.29 -17.95
N ALA A 50 -20.79 -18.18 -18.60
CA ALA A 50 -21.09 -17.95 -20.01
C ALA A 50 -20.13 -18.77 -20.89
N ASP A 51 -20.63 -19.81 -21.55
CA ASP A 51 -19.85 -20.66 -22.47
C ASP A 51 -19.47 -19.89 -23.75
N ASP A 52 -18.27 -19.29 -23.77
CA ASP A 52 -17.76 -18.43 -24.85
C ASP A 52 -16.59 -19.06 -25.66
N GLY A 53 -16.27 -20.33 -25.41
CA GLY A 53 -15.28 -21.08 -26.21
C GLY A 53 -13.81 -20.71 -25.99
N ARG A 54 -13.45 -19.91 -24.96
CA ARG A 54 -12.06 -19.69 -24.52
C ARG A 54 -11.75 -20.55 -23.29
N GLY A 55 -11.36 -21.81 -23.54
CA GLY A 55 -11.20 -22.86 -22.51
C GLY A 55 -10.05 -22.64 -21.52
N LEU A 56 -10.37 -22.73 -20.23
CA LEU A 56 -9.41 -22.98 -19.14
C LEU A 56 -9.00 -24.47 -19.10
N PRO A 57 -7.78 -24.82 -18.68
CA PRO A 57 -7.33 -26.20 -18.58
C PRO A 57 -8.12 -26.98 -17.52
N GLU A 58 -8.71 -28.08 -17.97
CA GLU A 58 -9.50 -29.06 -17.24
C GLU A 58 -8.69 -29.72 -16.10
N THR A 59 -8.88 -29.27 -14.86
CA THR A 59 -8.64 -30.09 -13.67
C THR A 59 -9.62 -29.67 -12.56
N THR A 60 -10.85 -30.16 -12.67
CA THR A 60 -11.92 -29.96 -11.70
C THR A 60 -11.95 -31.16 -10.74
N GLU A 61 -11.48 -30.99 -9.51
CA GLU A 61 -11.99 -31.81 -8.40
C GLU A 61 -13.22 -31.08 -7.82
N PRO A 62 -14.40 -31.72 -7.79
CA PRO A 62 -15.69 -31.03 -7.60
C PRO A 62 -16.01 -30.57 -6.16
N ASP A 63 -15.09 -30.73 -5.19
CA ASP A 63 -15.37 -30.42 -3.77
C ASP A 63 -14.27 -29.59 -3.06
N TYR A 64 -13.32 -29.01 -3.79
CA TYR A 64 -12.38 -28.07 -3.17
C TYR A 64 -13.00 -26.67 -3.08
N VAL A 65 -13.63 -26.37 -1.94
CA VAL A 65 -13.92 -24.98 -1.55
C VAL A 65 -12.69 -24.47 -0.78
N PRO A 66 -11.89 -23.54 -1.35
CA PRO A 66 -10.77 -22.96 -0.62
C PRO A 66 -11.30 -22.23 0.63
N ASP A 67 -10.68 -22.47 1.79
CA ASP A 67 -10.99 -21.70 2.99
C ASP A 67 -10.47 -20.27 2.84
N ILE A 68 -11.32 -19.41 2.28
CA ILE A 68 -11.05 -17.99 2.07
C ILE A 68 -11.26 -17.15 3.34
N SER A 69 -11.53 -17.75 4.51
CA SER A 69 -11.68 -17.02 5.78
C SER A 69 -10.47 -16.15 6.10
N ALA A 70 -9.27 -16.57 5.65
CA ALA A 70 -8.04 -15.79 5.75
C ALA A 70 -8.03 -14.51 4.87
N LEU A 71 -8.81 -14.46 3.78
CA LEU A 71 -8.99 -13.27 2.94
C LEU A 71 -9.90 -12.23 3.61
N TRP A 72 -10.74 -12.64 4.56
CA TRP A 72 -11.62 -11.76 5.34
C TRP A 72 -10.97 -11.25 6.63
N ALA A 73 -9.82 -11.81 7.03
CA ALA A 73 -9.03 -11.28 8.12
C ALA A 73 -8.28 -10.03 7.63
N ALA A 74 -8.85 -8.85 7.87
CA ALA A 74 -8.10 -7.61 7.76
C ALA A 74 -6.78 -7.77 8.54
N PRO A 75 -5.60 -7.47 7.98
CA PRO A 75 -4.38 -7.50 8.77
C PRO A 75 -4.56 -6.51 9.92
N SER A 76 -4.68 -7.06 11.13
CA SER A 76 -4.43 -6.36 12.39
C SER A 76 -3.17 -5.52 12.19
N GLN A 77 -3.29 -4.20 12.33
CA GLN A 77 -2.23 -3.17 12.21
C GLN A 77 -0.94 -3.66 11.51
N PRO A 78 -0.63 -3.23 10.26
CA PRO A 78 0.60 -3.67 9.58
C PRO A 78 1.81 -3.55 10.51
N ALA A 79 2.50 -4.67 10.70
CA ALA A 79 3.63 -4.78 11.63
C ALA A 79 4.71 -3.76 11.26
N ASN A 80 5.41 -3.23 12.27
CA ASN A 80 6.48 -2.29 12.02
C ASN A 80 7.66 -3.00 11.34
N PRO A 81 8.01 -2.67 10.07
CA PRO A 81 9.08 -3.37 9.35
C PRO A 81 10.47 -3.08 9.92
N PHE A 82 10.60 -2.03 10.74
CA PHE A 82 11.81 -1.64 11.45
C PHE A 82 11.90 -2.22 12.86
N GLU A 83 10.85 -2.92 13.32
CA GLU A 83 10.85 -3.59 14.61
C GLU A 83 12.01 -4.60 14.71
N ASP A 84 12.58 -4.69 15.92
CA ASP A 84 13.73 -5.52 16.27
C ASP A 84 15.04 -5.23 15.50
N LYS A 85 15.11 -4.17 14.70
CA LYS A 85 16.35 -3.78 14.01
C LYS A 85 17.28 -3.07 15.00
N SER A 86 18.51 -3.58 15.13
CA SER A 86 19.53 -2.90 15.92
C SER A 86 19.92 -1.56 15.30
N PRO A 87 20.46 -0.60 16.08
CA PRO A 87 20.93 0.68 15.55
C PRO A 87 21.96 0.54 14.41
N ILE A 88 22.78 -0.50 14.44
CA ILE A 88 23.74 -0.82 13.39
C ILE A 88 23.02 -1.28 12.12
N ALA A 89 21.99 -2.12 12.26
CA ALA A 89 21.17 -2.57 11.14
C ALA A 89 20.43 -1.40 10.48
N LEU A 90 19.81 -0.51 11.28
CA LEU A 90 19.14 0.70 10.78
C LEU A 90 20.12 1.61 10.03
N LYS A 91 21.33 1.83 10.56
CA LYS A 91 22.38 2.58 9.84
C LYS A 91 22.75 1.93 8.51
N GLY A 92 22.86 0.60 8.48
CA GLY A 92 23.12 -0.15 7.24
C GLY A 92 21.99 -0.03 6.22
N ILE A 93 20.73 -0.10 6.66
CA ILE A 93 19.55 0.10 5.81
C ILE A 93 19.55 1.51 5.21
N ALA A 94 19.78 2.54 6.02
CA ALA A 94 19.86 3.92 5.54
C ALA A 94 20.93 4.09 4.46
N GLN A 95 22.13 3.52 4.67
CA GLN A 95 23.22 3.57 3.70
C GLN A 95 22.86 2.88 2.38
N LYS A 96 22.28 1.67 2.43
CA LYS A 96 21.88 0.94 1.22
C LYS A 96 20.73 1.60 0.48
N CYS A 97 19.83 2.25 1.21
CA CYS A 97 18.76 3.06 0.64
C CYS A 97 19.24 4.44 0.19
N GLY A 98 20.51 4.80 0.37
CA GLY A 98 21.05 6.10 -0.06
C GLY A 98 20.47 7.30 0.69
N ILE A 99 20.00 7.13 1.92
CA ILE A 99 19.43 8.19 2.76
C ILE A 99 20.24 8.37 4.06
N SER A 100 20.07 9.51 4.73
CA SER A 100 20.67 9.71 6.06
C SER A 100 19.89 8.91 7.12
N LEU A 101 20.57 8.57 8.21
CA LEU A 101 19.91 7.92 9.35
C LEU A 101 18.77 8.78 9.93
N SER A 102 18.92 10.11 9.90
CA SER A 102 17.86 11.03 10.34
C SER A 102 16.59 10.94 9.50
N ILE A 103 16.72 10.76 8.17
CA ILE A 103 15.56 10.54 7.29
C ILE A 103 14.93 9.19 7.62
N LEU A 104 15.74 8.14 7.83
CA LEU A 104 15.22 6.82 8.19
C LEU A 104 14.44 6.86 9.52
N SER A 105 14.94 7.57 10.54
CA SER A 105 14.22 7.75 11.81
C SER A 105 12.88 8.48 11.62
N LEU A 106 12.84 9.53 10.79
CA LEU A 106 11.58 10.20 10.45
C LEU A 106 10.60 9.28 9.72
N ILE A 107 11.09 8.32 8.93
CA ILE A 107 10.25 7.32 8.24
C ILE A 107 9.71 6.28 9.23
N GLU A 108 10.57 5.74 10.09
CA GLU A 108 10.19 4.80 11.17
C GLU A 108 9.17 5.43 12.13
N GLU A 109 9.35 6.71 12.47
CA GLU A 109 8.40 7.41 13.31
C GLU A 109 7.12 7.76 12.55
N ARG A 110 7.08 7.67 11.21
CA ARG A 110 6.02 8.20 10.33
C ARG A 110 5.88 9.72 10.40
N GLY A 111 6.98 10.41 10.68
CA GLY A 111 7.12 11.86 10.65
C GLY A 111 7.20 12.48 9.24
N ILE A 112 7.30 11.66 8.19
CA ILE A 112 7.22 12.09 6.79
C ILE A 112 5.83 11.75 6.23
N ARG A 113 5.26 12.65 5.42
CA ARG A 113 4.01 12.36 4.69
C ARG A 113 4.26 11.23 3.69
N ALA A 114 3.57 10.10 3.84
CA ALA A 114 3.75 8.91 3.00
C ALA A 114 3.68 9.23 1.50
N ALA A 115 2.68 10.01 1.08
CA ALA A 115 2.49 10.43 -0.32
C ALA A 115 3.65 11.27 -0.91
N SER A 116 4.55 11.80 -0.08
CA SER A 116 5.74 12.54 -0.55
C SER A 116 6.99 11.67 -0.69
N ILE A 117 6.95 10.41 -0.23
CA ILE A 117 8.08 9.50 -0.29
C ILE A 117 8.14 8.87 -1.70
N PRO A 118 9.26 8.99 -2.44
CA PRO A 118 9.39 8.35 -3.75
C PRO A 118 9.17 6.84 -3.68
N LEU A 119 8.40 6.28 -4.61
CA LEU A 119 8.13 4.83 -4.66
C LEU A 119 9.41 3.98 -4.77
N LEU A 120 10.46 4.53 -5.42
CA LEU A 120 11.77 3.89 -5.47
C LEU A 120 12.35 3.68 -4.05
N LEU A 121 12.22 4.67 -3.17
CA LEU A 121 12.67 4.54 -1.79
C LEU A 121 11.82 3.53 -1.01
N VAL A 122 10.49 3.55 -1.20
CA VAL A 122 9.57 2.57 -0.58
C VAL A 122 9.96 1.14 -0.97
N ARG A 123 10.24 0.90 -2.26
CA ARG A 123 10.72 -0.40 -2.76
C ARG A 123 12.04 -0.82 -2.10
N ASN A 124 13.00 0.10 -2.00
CA ASN A 124 14.31 -0.19 -1.41
C ASN A 124 14.17 -0.53 0.08
N LEU A 125 13.37 0.24 0.82
CA LEU A 125 13.06 -0.03 2.23
C LEU A 125 12.38 -1.38 2.41
N ALA A 126 11.40 -1.72 1.56
CA ALA A 126 10.72 -3.00 1.62
C ALA A 126 11.69 -4.16 1.40
N THR A 127 12.59 -4.02 0.42
CA THR A 127 13.65 -5.01 0.13
C THR A 127 14.59 -5.19 1.32
N GLU A 128 15.07 -4.10 1.92
CA GLU A 128 16.03 -4.14 3.02
C GLU A 128 15.42 -4.60 4.36
N THR A 129 14.13 -4.33 4.57
CA THR A 129 13.39 -4.80 5.76
C THR A 129 12.75 -6.18 5.56
N ARG A 130 12.87 -6.77 4.37
CA ARG A 130 12.30 -8.07 3.97
C ARG A 130 10.77 -8.12 4.13
N THR A 131 10.11 -7.04 3.73
CA THR A 131 8.65 -6.94 3.66
C THR A 131 8.20 -6.65 2.22
N THR A 132 6.89 -6.66 1.98
CA THR A 132 6.32 -6.31 0.67
C THR A 132 6.16 -4.79 0.55
N ILE A 133 6.12 -4.28 -0.70
CA ILE A 133 5.83 -2.87 -0.96
C ILE A 133 4.46 -2.49 -0.37
N ALA A 134 3.46 -3.37 -0.51
CA ALA A 134 2.12 -3.18 0.04
C ALA A 134 2.16 -3.02 1.58
N ASN A 135 2.88 -3.88 2.30
CA ASN A 135 2.99 -3.78 3.76
C ASN A 135 3.76 -2.53 4.19
N MET A 136 4.81 -2.14 3.46
CA MET A 136 5.55 -0.90 3.72
C MET A 136 4.66 0.33 3.52
N LEU A 137 3.91 0.39 2.42
CA LEU A 137 2.97 1.48 2.17
C LEU A 137 1.88 1.54 3.24
N ALA A 138 1.28 0.39 3.57
CA ALA A 138 0.27 0.29 4.62
C ALA A 138 0.81 0.76 5.98
N TYR A 139 2.06 0.41 6.32
CA TYR A 139 2.73 0.90 7.52
C TYR A 139 2.95 2.43 7.50
N LEU A 140 3.42 2.99 6.37
CA LEU A 140 3.69 4.43 6.24
C LEU A 140 2.43 5.28 6.26
N ASP A 141 1.32 4.73 5.77
CA ASP A 141 0.03 5.39 5.72
C ASP A 141 -0.71 5.38 7.07
N GLN A 142 -0.24 4.58 8.05
CA GLN A 142 -0.78 4.63 9.41
C GLN A 142 -0.66 6.04 9.99
N ASP A 143 -1.78 6.57 10.48
CA ASP A 143 -1.76 7.85 11.18
C ASP A 143 -1.11 7.66 12.57
N GLN A 144 -0.14 8.53 12.90
CA GLN A 144 0.43 8.56 14.26
C GLN A 144 -0.66 8.84 15.29
N ALA A 145 -1.72 9.57 14.93
CA ALA A 145 -2.84 9.86 15.82
C ALA A 145 -3.58 8.59 16.28
N MET A 146 -3.59 7.52 15.47
CA MET A 146 -4.19 6.23 15.86
C MET A 146 -3.34 5.43 16.85
N LEU A 147 -2.05 5.76 17.01
CA LEU A 147 -1.14 5.13 17.99
C LEU A 147 -1.11 5.88 19.33
N ALA A 148 -1.66 7.10 19.39
CA ALA A 148 -1.65 7.94 20.58
C ALA A 148 -2.89 7.75 21.48
N SER A 149 -3.75 6.77 21.21
CA SER A 149 -5.00 6.53 21.98
C SER A 149 -4.77 6.15 23.46
N ASP A 150 -3.53 5.93 23.88
CA ASP A 150 -3.17 5.68 25.27
C ASP A 150 -2.89 6.95 26.11
N PHE A 151 -2.93 8.14 25.52
CA PHE A 151 -2.71 9.40 26.25
C PHE A 151 -4.03 10.03 26.73
N ARG A 152 -4.27 9.97 28.05
CA ARG A 152 -5.31 10.76 28.75
C ARG A 152 -4.91 12.25 28.85
N SER A 153 -4.82 12.97 27.74
CA SER A 153 -4.65 14.43 27.72
C SER A 153 -5.39 15.05 26.53
N ASP A 154 -6.18 16.10 26.78
CA ASP A 154 -7.08 16.79 25.82
C ASP A 154 -6.38 17.45 24.61
N LYS A 155 -5.08 17.24 24.42
CA LYS A 155 -4.32 17.70 23.25
C LYS A 155 -3.24 16.67 22.90
N ALA A 156 -3.57 15.72 22.04
CA ALA A 156 -2.54 14.93 21.37
C ALA A 156 -1.61 15.91 20.60
N PRO A 157 -0.28 15.83 20.76
CA PRO A 157 0.63 16.64 19.96
C PRO A 157 0.47 16.21 18.50
N VAL A 158 -0.07 17.10 17.67
CA VAL A 158 -0.04 16.92 16.21
C VAL A 158 1.42 17.08 15.79
N LEU A 159 2.18 15.99 15.78
CA LEU A 159 3.50 15.95 15.18
C LEU A 159 3.33 16.31 13.71
N ARG A 160 3.74 17.53 13.37
CA ARG A 160 3.56 18.09 12.03
C ARG A 160 4.43 17.30 11.06
N LYS A 161 3.82 16.38 10.30
CA LYS A 161 4.53 15.61 9.27
C LYS A 161 5.17 16.56 8.24
N VAL A 162 6.45 16.35 7.95
CA VAL A 162 7.20 17.06 6.91
C VAL A 162 7.08 16.35 5.56
N SER A 163 7.36 17.05 4.46
CA SER A 163 7.52 16.37 3.17
C SER A 163 8.88 15.66 3.11
N PHE A 164 9.00 14.64 2.26
CA PHE A 164 10.28 13.98 2.02
C PHE A 164 11.32 14.97 1.45
N ALA A 165 10.92 15.85 0.52
CA ALA A 165 11.78 16.88 -0.02
C ALA A 165 12.35 17.82 1.07
N ASP A 166 11.53 18.21 2.06
CA ASP A 166 11.99 19.03 3.19
C ASP A 166 12.93 18.25 4.12
N ALA A 167 12.66 16.96 4.35
CA ALA A 167 13.54 16.08 5.09
C ALA A 167 14.90 15.92 4.39
N VAL A 168 14.92 15.80 3.06
CA VAL A 168 16.15 15.74 2.25
C VAL A 168 16.93 17.05 2.35
N ARG A 169 16.28 18.21 2.19
CA ARG A 169 16.92 19.53 2.27
C ARG A 169 17.60 19.75 3.62
N SER A 170 16.94 19.37 4.72
CA SER A 170 17.43 19.51 6.10
C SER A 170 18.40 18.41 6.55
N SER A 171 18.63 17.38 5.74
CA SER A 171 19.52 16.27 6.09
C SER A 171 21.00 16.59 5.94
N SER A 172 21.84 15.68 6.45
CA SER A 172 23.30 15.67 6.28
C SER A 172 23.77 14.94 5.02
N LEU A 173 22.88 14.63 4.07
CA LEU A 173 23.26 14.10 2.76
C LEU A 173 24.19 15.07 2.01
N SER A 174 25.05 14.53 1.14
CA SER A 174 25.82 15.37 0.20
C SER A 174 24.89 16.12 -0.76
N ASP A 175 25.34 17.25 -1.29
CA ASP A 175 24.53 18.04 -2.22
C ASP A 175 24.11 17.24 -3.46
N GLU A 176 24.97 16.36 -3.96
CA GLU A 176 24.67 15.43 -5.05
C GLU A 176 23.54 14.45 -4.69
N ALA A 177 23.60 13.85 -3.50
CA ALA A 177 22.55 12.94 -3.04
C ALA A 177 21.23 13.68 -2.80
N LYS A 178 21.27 14.93 -2.31
CA LYS A 178 20.09 15.78 -2.16
C LYS A 178 19.44 16.07 -3.52
N ASP A 179 20.23 16.49 -4.51
CA ASP A 179 19.74 16.78 -5.86
C ASP A 179 19.07 15.54 -6.50
N ASN A 180 19.71 14.37 -6.38
CA ASN A 180 19.16 13.12 -6.89
C ASN A 180 17.81 12.76 -6.25
N TRP A 181 17.67 12.92 -4.93
CA TRP A 181 16.41 12.63 -4.24
C TRP A 181 15.32 13.67 -4.50
N LEU A 182 15.68 14.95 -4.63
CA LEU A 182 14.72 16.01 -4.94
C LEU A 182 14.09 15.81 -6.32
N LYS A 183 14.88 15.44 -7.33
CA LYS A 183 14.38 15.10 -8.68
C LYS A 183 13.37 13.95 -8.72
N LEU A 184 13.38 13.08 -7.71
CA LEU A 184 12.47 11.93 -7.61
C LEU A 184 11.25 12.19 -6.72
N SER A 185 11.22 13.35 -6.04
CA SER A 185 10.17 13.72 -5.06
C SER A 185 9.39 14.99 -5.41
N GLU A 186 9.79 15.69 -6.47
CA GLU A 186 9.11 16.86 -7.07
C GLU A 186 8.67 16.54 -8.51
#